data_AF-A0A3B3YCY4-F1
#
_entry.id   AF-A0A3B3YCY4-F1
#
_cell.length_a   1.000
_cell.length_b   1.000
_cell.length_c   1.000
_cell.angle_alpha   90.00
_cell.angle_beta   90.00
_cell.angle_gamma   90.00
#
_symmetry.space_group_name_H-M   'P 1'
#
loop_
_entity.id
_entity.type
_entity.pdbx_description
1 polymer ?
#
loop_
_entity_poly.entity_id
_entity_poly.type
_entity_poly.pdbx_seq_one_letter_code
_entity_poly.pdbx_strand_id
1 'polypeptide(L)'
;NLKTVVAGVGRTGCFIAIDAMLERMKYEKSVDIYGYVTCMRAQRNYMVQTEDQYIFIHEALLEQTLCLSNLIVSVCSQSEP
;
A
#
# COMPACT_ATOMS: atom_id res chain seq x y z
N ASN A 1 9.37 -32.19 1.07
CA ASN A 1 9.20 -31.07 0.12
C ASN A 1 8.06 -30.17 0.57
N LEU A 2 8.32 -29.30 1.56
CA LEU A 2 7.36 -28.31 2.03
C LEU A 2 7.70 -26.96 1.38
N LYS A 3 7.35 -26.81 0.10
CA LYS A 3 7.41 -25.53 -0.60
C LYS A 3 6.00 -25.22 -1.08
N THR A 4 5.20 -24.55 -0.24
CA THR A 4 4.11 -23.59 -0.56
C THR A 4 3.30 -23.34 0.72
N VAL A 5 3.91 -22.86 1.80
CA VAL A 5 3.13 -22.13 2.83
C VAL A 5 3.22 -20.67 2.44
N VAL A 6 2.13 -20.12 1.91
CA VAL A 6 2.04 -18.69 1.60
C VAL A 6 2.00 -17.96 2.94
N ALA A 7 3.04 -17.20 3.27
CA ALA A 7 3.18 -16.53 4.58
C ALA A 7 2.07 -15.48 4.87
N GLY A 8 1.31 -15.09 3.84
CA GLY A 8 0.16 -14.19 3.95
C GLY A 8 0.55 -12.76 4.32
N VAL A 9 1.75 -12.31 3.96
CA VAL A 9 2.28 -10.98 4.33
C VAL A 9 2.68 -10.12 3.12
N GLY A 10 3.09 -10.72 1.99
CA GLY A 10 3.41 -10.00 0.76
C GLY A 10 2.17 -9.49 0.02
N ARG A 11 1.57 -10.33 -0.83
CA ARG A 11 0.34 -9.98 -1.58
C ARG A 11 -0.83 -9.55 -0.69
N THR A 12 -0.98 -10.19 0.46
CA THR A 12 -1.99 -9.81 1.47
C THR A 12 -1.73 -8.39 1.99
N GLY A 13 -0.46 -8.03 2.25
CA GLY A 13 -0.10 -6.68 2.66
C GLY A 13 -0.36 -5.65 1.57
N CYS A 14 -0.08 -5.96 0.30
CA CYS A 14 -0.43 -5.08 -0.83
C CYS A 14 -1.93 -4.82 -0.90
N PHE A 15 -2.74 -5.88 -0.83
CA PHE A 15 -4.19 -5.75 -0.91
C PHE A 15 -4.74 -4.88 0.23
N ILE A 16 -4.31 -5.13 1.47
CA ILE A 16 -4.74 -4.35 2.64
C ILE A 16 -4.29 -2.89 2.55
N ALA A 17 -3.05 -2.63 2.10
CA ALA A 17 -2.54 -1.27 1.94
C ALA A 17 -3.32 -0.49 0.88
N ILE A 18 -3.57 -1.10 -0.27
CA ILE A 18 -4.31 -0.48 -1.37
C ILE A 18 -5.74 -0.15 -0.92
N ASP A 19 -6.45 -1.12 -0.33
CA ASP A 19 -7.82 -0.93 0.14
C ASP A 19 -7.94 0.22 1.17
N ALA A 20 -7.06 0.21 2.18
CA ALA A 20 -7.04 1.25 3.20
C ALA A 20 -6.73 2.64 2.64
N MET A 21 -5.79 2.75 1.69
CA MET A 21 -5.45 4.03 1.08
C MET A 21 -6.53 4.51 0.09
N LEU A 22 -7.20 3.60 -0.61
CA LEU A 22 -8.36 3.96 -1.44
C LEU A 22 -9.49 4.55 -0.60
N GLU A 23 -9.76 3.95 0.56
CA GLU A 23 -10.75 4.50 1.49
C GLU A 23 -10.33 5.87 2.02
N ARG A 24 -9.06 6.01 2.42
CA ARG A 24 -8.50 7.29 2.87
C ARG A 24 -8.62 8.39 1.81
N MET A 25 -8.33 8.08 0.55
CA MET A 25 -8.45 9.04 -0.56
C MET A 25 -9.89 9.57 -0.72
N LYS A 26 -10.91 8.74 -0.46
CA LYS A 26 -12.31 9.18 -0.55
C LYS A 26 -12.61 10.31 0.43
N TYR A 27 -12.11 10.22 1.67
CA TYR A 27 -12.42 11.16 2.75
C TYR A 27 -11.41 12.29 2.93
N GLU A 28 -10.12 11.97 2.94
CA GLU A 28 -9.06 12.92 3.33
C GLU A 28 -8.31 13.53 2.14
N LYS A 29 -8.55 13.02 0.92
CA LYS A 29 -7.81 13.45 -0.29
C LYS A 29 -6.29 13.35 -0.10
N SER A 30 -5.83 12.37 0.68
CA SER A 30 -4.42 12.14 0.95
C SER A 30 -4.08 10.65 1.01
N VAL A 31 -2.81 10.34 0.80
CA VAL A 31 -2.25 8.99 0.97
C VAL A 31 -0.97 9.03 1.81
N ASP A 32 -0.79 8.02 2.65
CA ASP A 32 0.39 7.80 3.48
C ASP A 32 0.73 6.31 3.48
N ILE A 33 1.34 5.85 2.38
CA ILE A 33 1.69 4.44 2.21
C ILE A 33 2.77 4.03 3.21
N TYR A 34 3.80 4.86 3.39
CA TYR A 34 4.91 4.58 4.30
C TYR A 34 4.44 4.40 5.75
N GLY A 35 3.67 5.36 6.27
CA GLY A 35 3.16 5.30 7.63
C GLY A 35 2.24 4.10 7.84
N TYR A 36 1.41 3.79 6.84
CA TYR A 36 0.51 2.65 6.91
C TYR A 36 1.24 1.30 6.86
N VAL A 37 2.20 1.11 5.94
CA VAL A 37 3.02 -0.11 5.87
C VAL A 37 3.86 -0.29 7.13
N THR A 38 4.41 0.79 7.69
CA THR A 38 5.11 0.76 8.98
C THR A 38 4.21 0.29 10.12
N CYS A 39 2.98 0.81 10.20
CA CYS A 39 1.99 0.37 11.18
C CYS A 39 1.61 -1.11 10.99
N MET A 40 1.40 -1.56 9.75
CA MET A 40 1.13 -2.98 9.46
C MET A 40 2.27 -3.87 9.90
N ARG A 41 3.53 -3.47 9.66
CA ARG A 41 4.73 -4.22 10.07
C ARG A 41 4.85 -4.32 11.59
N ALA A 42 4.38 -3.32 12.34
CA ALA A 42 4.32 -3.36 13.80
C ALA A 42 3.28 -4.37 14.33
N GLN A 43 2.19 -4.61 13.60
CA GLN A 43 1.14 -5.57 13.96
C GLN A 43 1.45 -6.99 13.49
N ARG A 44 2.09 -7.13 12.32
CA ARG A 44 2.52 -8.41 11.76
C ARG A 44 3.81 -8.21 10.98
N ASN A 45 4.86 -8.92 11.38
CA ASN A 45 6.16 -8.78 10.75
C ASN A 45 6.11 -9.07 9.24
N TYR A 46 6.94 -8.34 8.48
CA TYR A 46 7.15 -8.53 7.04
C TYR A 46 5.92 -8.26 6.14
N MET A 47 4.94 -7.48 6.60
CA MET A 47 3.89 -6.97 5.72
C MET A 47 4.49 -6.12 4.60
N VAL A 48 4.11 -6.42 3.35
CA VAL A 48 4.74 -5.92 2.11
C VAL A 48 6.24 -6.24 2.09
N GLN A 49 6.59 -7.38 1.48
CA GLN A 49 7.89 -8.03 1.67
C GLN A 49 8.99 -7.54 0.73
N THR A 50 8.62 -7.05 -0.44
CA THR A 50 9.58 -6.71 -1.50
C THR A 50 9.34 -5.28 -1.97
N GLU A 51 10.40 -4.66 -2.48
CA GLU A 51 10.33 -3.33 -3.08
C GLU A 51 9.33 -3.29 -4.23
N ASP A 52 9.34 -4.30 -5.12
CA ASP A 52 8.35 -4.41 -6.22
C ASP A 52 6.90 -4.39 -5.73
N GLN A 53 6.62 -4.99 -4.57
CA GLN A 53 5.30 -4.98 -3.96
C GLN A 53 4.92 -3.61 -3.42
N TYR A 54 5.91 -2.88 -2.89
CA TYR A 54 5.74 -1.51 -2.41
C TYR A 54 5.51 -0.55 -3.58
N ILE A 55 6.33 -0.63 -4.63
CA ILE A 55 6.17 0.10 -5.89
C ILE A 55 4.80 -0.16 -6.50
N PHE A 56 4.36 -1.43 -6.55
CA PHE A 56 3.04 -1.78 -7.06
C PHE A 56 1.89 -1.09 -6.32
N ILE A 57 2.00 -0.89 -5.00
CA ILE A 57 0.98 -0.13 -4.24
C ILE A 57 0.93 1.31 -4.72
N HIS A 58 2.09 1.95 -4.91
CA HIS A 58 2.16 3.32 -5.44
C HIS A 58 1.54 3.42 -6.83
N GLU A 59 1.89 2.50 -7.74
CA GLU A 59 1.36 2.47 -9.11
C GLU A 59 -0.16 2.29 -9.13
N ALA A 60 -0.68 1.35 -8.33
CA ALA A 60 -2.12 1.08 -8.25
C ALA A 60 -2.93 2.29 -7.77
N LEU A 61 -2.44 3.01 -6.74
CA LEU A 61 -3.12 4.21 -6.24
C LEU A 61 -2.99 5.40 -7.20
N LEU A 62 -1.86 5.51 -7.91
CA LEU A 62 -1.67 6.52 -8.96
C LEU A 62 -2.64 6.28 -10.12
N GLU A 63 -2.74 5.05 -10.61
CA GLU A 63 -3.67 4.67 -11.68
C GLU A 63 -5.12 5.01 -11.30
N GLN A 64 -5.52 4.72 -10.06
CA GLN A 64 -6.84 5.10 -9.56
C GLN A 64 -7.09 6.62 -9.64
N THR A 65 -6.09 7.41 -9.27
CA THR A 65 -6.18 8.88 -9.28
C THR A 65 -6.27 9.43 -10.71
N LEU A 66 -5.57 8.80 -11.66
CA LEU A 66 -5.56 9.19 -13.08
C LEU A 66 -6.85 8.76 -13.81
N CYS A 67 -7.33 7.54 -13.56
CA CYS A 67 -8.47 6.96 -14.27
C CYS A 67 -9.82 7.53 -13.81
N LEU A 68 -9.99 7.79 -12.50
CA LEU A 68 -11.25 8.28 -11.94
C LEU A 68 -11.43 9.80 -11.99
N SER A 69 -10.59 10.51 -12.75
CA SER A 69 -10.72 11.92 -13.17
C SER A 69 -11.54 12.78 -12.20
N ASN A 70 -10.88 13.42 -11.21
CA ASN A 70 -11.30 14.64 -10.46
C ASN A 70 -10.74 14.72 -9.02
N LEU A 71 -9.85 13.81 -8.59
CA LEU A 71 -9.29 13.85 -7.24
C LEU A 71 -7.87 14.41 -7.22
N ILE A 72 -7.70 15.64 -6.72
CA ILE A 72 -6.38 16.12 -6.29
C ILE A 72 -6.07 15.38 -4.99
N VAL A 73 -5.13 14.45 -5.03
CA VAL A 73 -4.67 13.70 -3.85
C VAL A 73 -3.32 14.23 -3.42
N SER A 74 -3.21 14.64 -2.16
CA SER A 74 -1.95 14.98 -1.53
C SER A 74 -1.18 13.71 -1.18
N VAL A 75 -0.01 13.52 -1.77
CA VAL A 75 0.89 12.41 -1.43
C VAL A 75 1.83 12.89 -0.34
N CYS A 76 1.81 12.26 0.83
CA CYS A 76 2.89 12.43 1.80
C CYS A 76 4.15 11.74 1.26
N SER A 77 5.06 12.49 0.64
CA SER A 77 6.33 11.97 0.13
C SER A 77 7.21 11.49 1.28
N GLN A 78 7.39 10.18 1.39
CA GLN A 78 8.38 9.56 2.29
C GLN A 78 8.97 8.34 1.60
N SER A 79 10.29 8.33 1.44
CA SER A 79 11.06 7.19 0.95
C SER A 79 11.17 6.14 2.06
N GLU A 80 11.04 4.84 1.73
CA GLU A 80 11.55 3.81 2.64
C GLU A 80 13.06 4.07 2.88
N PRO A 81 13.56 3.92 4.12
CA PRO A 81 15.00 3.95 4.39
C PRO A 81 15.72 2.73 3.80
#